data_AF-L9YII8-F1
#
_entry.id   AF-L9YII8-F1
#
_cell.length_a   1.000
_cell.length_b   1.000
_cell.length_c   1.000
_cell.angle_alpha   90.00
_cell.angle_beta   90.00
_cell.angle_gamma   90.00
#
_symmetry.space_group_name_H-M   'P 1'
#
loop_
_entity.id
_entity.type
_entity.pdbx_description
1 polymer ?
#
loop_
_entity_poly.entity_id
_entity_poly.type
_entity_poly.pdbx_seq_one_letter_code
_entity_poly.pdbx_strand_id
1 'polypeptide(L)' 'MTHTLEIGDDLKERIESHRDEGQSPEEFVAELVAMYETEGTFLQEGYSE' A
#
# COMPACT_ATOMS: atom_id res chain seq x y z
N MET A 1 17.45 0.20 5.48
CA MET A 1 17.74 1.48 4.81
C MET A 1 16.40 2.11 4.48
N THR A 2 16.24 3.42 4.61
CA THR A 2 14.99 4.10 4.23
C THR A 2 15.13 4.68 2.83
N HIS A 3 14.00 4.72 2.11
CA HIS A 3 13.91 5.30 0.77
C HIS A 3 12.83 6.38 0.79
N THR A 4 13.04 7.44 0.01
CA THR A 4 12.04 8.52 -0.13
C THR A 4 11.15 8.23 -1.32
N LEU A 5 9.84 8.31 -1.13
CA LEU A 5 8.84 8.25 -2.18
C LEU A 5 8.21 9.65 -2.32
N GLU A 6 8.21 10.19 -3.54
CA GLU A 6 7.48 11.42 -3.86
C GLU A 6 6.10 11.07 -4.41
N ILE A 7 5.06 11.69 -3.86
CA ILE A 7 3.66 11.49 -4.24
C ILE A 7 2.94 12.82 -4.36
N GLY A 8 1.88 12.88 -5.18
CA GLY A 8 1.04 14.07 -5.28
C GLY A 8 0.16 14.29 -4.04
N ASP A 9 -0.30 15.53 -3.84
CA ASP A 9 -1.16 15.90 -2.72
C ASP A 9 -2.46 15.07 -2.64
N ASP A 10 -3.10 14.76 -3.77
CA ASP A 10 -4.32 13.95 -3.78
C ASP A 10 -4.08 12.55 -3.18
N LEU A 11 -3.01 11.88 -3.57
CA LEU A 11 -2.65 10.58 -3.02
C LEU A 11 -2.27 10.69 -1.54
N LYS A 12 -1.55 11.76 -1.17
CA LYS A 12 -1.22 12.03 0.23
C LYS A 12 -2.49 12.19 1.06
N GLU A 13 -3.45 13.02 0.64
CA GLU A 13 -4.72 13.23 1.35
C GLU A 13 -5.52 11.92 1.51
N ARG A 14 -5.53 11.09 0.46
CA ARG A 14 -6.17 9.77 0.51
C ARG A 14 -5.50 8.86 1.53
N ILE A 15 -4.16 8.79 1.56
CA ILE A 15 -3.42 8.02 2.57
C ILE A 15 -3.76 8.55 3.96
N GLU A 16 -3.69 9.86 4.18
CA GLU A 16 -3.99 10.46 5.48
C GLU A 16 -5.41 10.14 5.97
N SER A 17 -6.39 10.08 5.06
CA SER A 17 -7.80 9.78 5.36
C SER A 17 -8.11 8.30 5.61
N HIS A 18 -7.31 7.36 5.11
CA HIS A 18 -7.57 5.92 5.23
C HIS A 18 -6.70 5.23 6.29
N ARG A 19 -5.75 5.96 6.88
CA ARG A 19 -4.95 5.49 8.01
C ARG A 19 -5.76 5.45 9.29
N ASP A 20 -5.47 4.44 10.11
CA ASP A 20 -5.94 4.38 11.49
C ASP A 20 -5.32 5.48 12.38
N GLU A 21 -5.96 5.77 13.50
CA GLU A 21 -5.48 6.78 14.45
C GLU A 21 -4.07 6.43 14.97
N GLY A 22 -3.11 7.31 14.68
CA GLY A 22 -1.71 7.13 15.08
C GLY A 22 -0.88 6.26 14.12
N GLN A 23 -1.47 5.74 13.06
CA GLN A 23 -0.78 4.96 12.04
C GLN A 23 0.09 5.87 11.13
N SER A 24 1.32 5.42 10.86
CA SER A 24 2.23 6.12 9.95
C SER A 24 1.92 5.84 8.47
N PRO A 25 2.27 6.73 7.52
CA PRO A 25 2.10 6.43 6.08
C PRO A 25 2.84 5.17 5.65
N GLU A 26 4.01 4.89 6.25
CA GLU A 26 4.79 3.69 5.97
C GLU A 26 4.03 2.41 6.39
N GLU A 27 3.39 2.41 7.56
CA GLU A 27 2.62 1.26 8.04
C GLU A 27 1.41 0.99 7.16
N PHE A 28 0.68 2.04 6.77
CA PHE A 28 -0.43 1.92 5.83
C PHE A 28 -0.02 1.33 4.48
N VAL A 29 1.09 1.81 3.91
CA VAL A 29 1.60 1.28 2.64
C VAL A 29 2.06 -0.18 2.80
N ALA A 30 2.68 -0.53 3.93
CA ALA A 30 3.07 -1.91 4.21
C ALA A 30 1.84 -2.84 4.34
N GLU A 31 0.76 -2.39 4.97
CA GLU A 31 -0.50 -3.13 5.05
C GLU A 31 -1.14 -3.32 3.67
N LEU A 32 -1.19 -2.26 2.85
CA LEU A 32 -1.68 -2.38 1.47
C LEU A 32 -0.88 -3.40 0.66
N VAL A 33 0.45 -3.39 0.77
CA VAL A 33 1.30 -4.39 0.09
C VAL A 33 1.02 -5.79 0.63
N ALA A 34 0.90 -5.96 1.94
CA ALA A 34 0.57 -7.24 2.55
C ALA A 34 -0.81 -7.76 2.11
N MET A 35 -1.80 -6.90 1.90
CA MET A 35 -3.08 -7.26 1.29
C MET A 35 -2.88 -7.79 -0.13
N TYR A 36 -2.12 -7.08 -0.97
CA TYR A 36 -1.79 -7.56 -2.32
C TYR A 36 -1.00 -8.86 -2.32
N GLU A 37 -0.13 -9.13 -1.34
CA GLU A 37 0.63 -10.38 -1.25
C GLU A 37 -0.24 -11.54 -0.72
N THR A 38 -1.11 -11.26 0.24
CA THR A 38 -2.02 -12.26 0.85
C THR A 38 -3.15 -12.63 -0.11
N GLU A 39 -3.78 -11.64 -0.74
CA GLU A 39 -4.81 -11.84 -1.77
C GLU A 39 -4.17 -12.17 -3.14
N GLY A 40 -2.88 -11.89 -3.33
CA GLY A 40 -2.13 -12.09 -4.57
C GLY A 40 -1.73 -13.52 -4.90
N THR A 41 -2.03 -14.49 -4.03
CA THR A 41 -2.09 -15.90 -4.47
C THR A 41 -3.03 -16.03 -5.69
N PHE A 42 -4.04 -15.16 -5.81
CA PHE A 42 -4.97 -15.13 -6.95
C PHE A 42 -4.42 -14.44 -8.22
N LEU A 43 -3.41 -13.55 -8.11
CA LEU A 43 -2.86 -12.80 -9.26
C LEU A 43 -1.80 -13.60 -10.05
N GLN A 44 -1.22 -14.65 -9.46
CA GLN A 44 -0.29 -15.53 -10.18
C GLN A 44 -0.99 -16.56 -11.08
N GLU A 45 -2.27 -16.89 -10.85
CA GLU A 45 -3.03 -17.81 -11.71
C GLU A 45 -3.60 -17.15 -12.97
N GLY A 46 -3.57 -15.81 -13.08
CA GLY A 46 -4.10 -15.06 -14.24
C GLY A 46 -3.07 -14.61 -15.28
N TYR A 47 -1.77 -14.81 -15.02
CA TYR A 47 -0.67 -14.51 -15.96
C TYR A 47 0.06 -15.80 -16.41
N SER A 48 -0.68 -16.89 -16.54
CA SER A 48 -0.24 -18.07 -17.27
C SER A 48 -1.41 -18.65 -18.06
N GLU A 49 -1.79 -17.95 -19.12
CA GLU A 49 -2.05 -18.47 -20.49
C GLU A 49 -2.33 -17.32 -21.46
#